data_AF-A0A3P9BNL3-F1
#
_entry.id   AF-A0A3P9BNL3-F1
#
_cell.length_a   1.000
_cell.length_b   1.000
_cell.length_c   1.000
_cell.angle_alpha   90.00
_cell.angle_beta   90.00
_cell.angle_gamma   90.00
#
_symmetry.space_group_name_H-M   'P 1'
#
loop_
_entity.id
_entity.type
_entity.pdbx_description
1 polymer ?
#
loop_
_entity_poly.entity_id
_entity_poly.type
_entity_poly.pdbx_seq_one_letter_code
_entity_poly.pdbx_strand_id
1 'polypeptide(L)'
;MDGKHIVWMLMLPILVLLGGTETTESLIDLKNIEGKLVFYQMEGNATYVRDRGELASDVPTETMFELFDPQKNFSSAKFTYTWDLGNGQVINGTEPVVRYYYPESGNYTMWLKVGANVTKYSPPVTKVYSTEVQVLDAIKNIELKGPSEYEVSQDASLIFHVDGSPPLWVCWRFLPNCMPDVTEGCTLTMLYDNMLKLNLTFASAGYHCLDISVRNEISKLQTSFSLYVRRNNGAQIFFILSCAAILVATFSFIAVIACHPHLHSKLKIAASSNAVFLKNQESDGQSLILLKLSNIEKAEKEPLLLQYGTQGRS
;
A
#
# COMPACT_ATOMS: atom_id res chain seq x y z
N MET A 1 -30.31 41.12 -109.77
CA MET A 1 -29.37 39.99 -109.75
C MET A 1 -28.39 40.26 -108.63
N ASP A 2 -28.14 39.42 -107.65
CA ASP A 2 -28.68 38.16 -107.20
C ASP A 2 -27.91 37.90 -105.88
N GLY A 3 -28.39 37.00 -105.02
CA GLY A 3 -27.53 36.41 -103.99
C GLY A 3 -27.46 37.11 -102.63
N LYS A 4 -28.47 36.80 -101.80
CA LYS A 4 -28.30 36.58 -100.37
C LYS A 4 -27.08 35.69 -100.12
N HIS A 5 -26.29 35.96 -99.07
CA HIS A 5 -25.98 34.97 -98.04
C HIS A 5 -25.41 35.66 -96.80
N ILE A 6 -26.26 35.72 -95.77
CA ILE A 6 -25.94 36.01 -94.38
C ILE A 6 -25.46 34.70 -93.75
N VAL A 7 -24.35 34.72 -93.02
CA VAL A 7 -24.15 33.84 -91.85
C VAL A 7 -23.62 34.71 -90.72
N TRP A 8 -24.45 34.78 -89.68
CA TRP A 8 -24.36 35.63 -88.50
C TRP A 8 -23.66 34.87 -87.38
N MET A 9 -22.96 35.63 -86.54
CA MET A 9 -22.09 35.22 -85.45
C MET A 9 -22.78 34.27 -84.45
N LEU A 10 -22.12 33.15 -84.16
CA LEU A 10 -22.38 32.27 -83.02
C LEU A 10 -21.84 32.92 -81.75
N MET A 11 -22.68 33.07 -80.71
CA MET A 11 -22.31 32.75 -79.32
C MET A 11 -23.56 32.34 -78.52
N LEU A 12 -23.36 31.28 -77.74
CA LEU A 12 -24.31 30.39 -77.06
C LEU A 12 -25.42 31.05 -76.21
N PRO A 13 -26.64 30.49 -76.20
CA PRO A 13 -27.63 30.72 -75.15
C PRO A 13 -27.43 29.77 -73.95
N ILE A 14 -27.62 30.30 -72.75
CA ILE A 14 -27.67 29.58 -71.48
C ILE A 14 -28.89 28.65 -71.49
N LEU A 15 -28.65 27.34 -71.42
CA LEU A 15 -29.68 26.31 -71.33
C LEU A 15 -30.24 26.28 -69.90
N VAL A 16 -31.38 26.93 -69.65
CA VAL A 16 -32.18 26.68 -68.45
C VAL A 16 -32.98 25.40 -68.69
N LEU A 17 -32.43 24.27 -68.28
CA LEU A 17 -33.18 23.02 -68.18
C LEU A 17 -34.06 23.09 -66.93
N LEU A 18 -35.36 23.29 -67.12
CA LEU A 18 -36.39 22.79 -66.23
C LEU A 18 -36.35 21.25 -66.27
N GLY A 19 -35.43 20.68 -65.48
CA GLY A 19 -35.39 19.26 -65.18
C GLY A 19 -36.10 19.04 -63.85
N GLY A 20 -37.36 18.64 -63.90
CA GLY A 20 -37.98 17.94 -62.79
C GLY A 20 -37.22 16.65 -62.57
N THR A 21 -36.50 16.56 -61.46
CA THR A 21 -36.06 15.30 -60.90
C THR A 21 -36.64 15.21 -59.50
N GLU A 22 -37.76 14.51 -59.39
CA GLU A 22 -38.00 13.64 -58.25
C GLU A 22 -36.78 12.72 -58.12
N THR A 23 -35.80 13.17 -57.36
CA THR A 23 -34.84 12.28 -56.73
C THR A 23 -35.24 12.21 -55.29
N THR A 24 -36.08 11.20 -55.04
CA THR A 24 -35.98 10.27 -53.92
C THR A 24 -35.73 10.94 -52.59
N GLU A 25 -36.78 10.94 -51.77
CA GLU A 25 -36.72 10.51 -50.37
C GLU A 25 -35.27 10.40 -49.89
N SER A 26 -34.86 11.30 -48.99
CA SER A 26 -33.70 11.02 -48.16
C SER A 26 -34.01 9.69 -47.48
N LEU A 27 -33.44 8.66 -48.09
CA LEU A 27 -33.50 7.26 -47.84
C LEU A 27 -33.64 7.05 -46.34
N ILE A 28 -34.87 6.74 -45.91
CA ILE A 28 -35.25 6.13 -44.64
C ILE A 28 -34.17 6.34 -43.57
N ASP A 29 -34.34 7.38 -42.74
CA ASP A 29 -33.65 7.46 -41.45
C ASP A 29 -33.77 6.07 -40.82
N LEU A 30 -32.65 5.34 -40.84
CA LEU A 30 -32.61 3.92 -40.59
C LEU A 30 -33.21 3.74 -39.19
N LYS A 31 -34.39 3.10 -39.13
CA LYS A 31 -35.05 2.66 -37.89
C LYS A 31 -34.09 1.73 -37.14
N ASN A 32 -33.10 2.30 -36.48
CA ASN A 32 -32.18 1.58 -35.64
C ASN A 32 -32.76 1.63 -34.24
N ILE A 33 -32.80 0.46 -33.61
CA ILE A 33 -33.15 0.35 -32.20
C ILE A 33 -31.95 0.93 -31.45
N GLU A 34 -32.10 2.10 -30.87
CA GLU A 34 -31.09 2.74 -30.02
C GLU A 34 -31.42 2.50 -28.55
N GLY A 35 -30.39 2.37 -27.73
CA GLY A 35 -30.53 2.12 -26.30
C GLY A 35 -29.20 1.81 -25.64
N LYS A 36 -29.25 1.53 -24.33
CA LYS A 36 -28.08 1.17 -23.54
C LYS A 36 -28.40 0.02 -22.59
N LEU A 37 -27.35 -0.69 -22.19
CA LEU A 37 -27.41 -1.70 -21.14
C LEU A 37 -27.10 -1.06 -19.79
N VAL A 38 -27.85 -1.44 -18.77
CA VAL A 38 -27.62 -1.03 -17.38
C VAL A 38 -27.60 -2.28 -16.51
N PHE A 39 -26.61 -2.37 -15.63
CA PHE A 39 -26.37 -3.52 -14.77
C PHE A 39 -26.68 -3.17 -13.32
N TYR A 40 -27.46 -4.01 -12.66
CA TYR A 40 -27.80 -3.89 -11.24
C TYR A 40 -27.35 -5.13 -10.49
N GLN A 41 -26.62 -4.97 -9.40
CA GLN A 41 -26.27 -6.06 -8.48
C GLN A 41 -26.89 -5.81 -7.11
N MET A 42 -27.53 -6.85 -6.57
CA MET A 42 -28.17 -6.79 -5.25
C MET A 42 -27.29 -7.52 -4.24
N GLU A 43 -26.78 -6.80 -3.25
CA GLU A 43 -26.00 -7.37 -2.15
C GLU A 43 -26.65 -6.97 -0.82
N GLY A 44 -27.25 -7.95 -0.14
CA GLY A 44 -28.10 -7.68 1.03
C GLY A 44 -29.29 -6.80 0.68
N ASN A 45 -29.36 -5.61 1.29
CA ASN A 45 -30.42 -4.63 1.04
C ASN A 45 -30.01 -3.50 0.08
N ALA A 46 -28.78 -3.53 -0.44
CA ALA A 46 -28.24 -2.49 -1.31
C ALA A 46 -28.30 -2.93 -2.78
N THR A 47 -28.65 -1.97 -3.65
CA THR A 47 -28.61 -2.14 -5.11
C THR A 47 -27.50 -1.28 -5.67
N TYR A 48 -26.54 -1.90 -6.35
CA TYR A 48 -25.40 -1.24 -6.97
C TYR A 48 -25.60 -1.17 -8.48
N VAL A 49 -25.47 0.03 -9.04
CA VAL A 49 -25.46 0.23 -10.49
C VAL A 49 -24.03 0.06 -11.00
N ARG A 50 -23.82 -0.86 -11.94
CA ARG A 50 -22.49 -1.27 -12.46
C ARG A 50 -22.30 -0.81 -13.91
N ASP A 51 -22.39 0.50 -14.15
CA ASP A 51 -22.35 1.08 -15.50
C ASP A 51 -21.03 0.86 -16.26
N ARG A 52 -19.96 0.54 -15.54
CA ARG A 52 -18.62 0.32 -16.09
C ARG A 52 -18.34 -1.13 -16.47
N GLY A 53 -19.24 -2.06 -16.14
CA GLY A 53 -19.13 -3.47 -16.52
C GLY A 53 -18.37 -4.34 -15.52
N GLU A 54 -17.90 -3.82 -14.38
CA GLU A 54 -17.36 -4.66 -13.30
C GLU A 54 -18.48 -5.24 -12.45
N LEU A 55 -18.60 -6.57 -12.42
CA LEU A 55 -19.61 -7.31 -11.67
C LEU A 55 -18.95 -8.18 -10.59
N ALA A 56 -19.61 -8.35 -9.45
CA ALA A 56 -19.22 -9.35 -8.48
C ALA A 56 -19.64 -10.78 -8.91
N SER A 57 -18.75 -11.76 -8.78
CA SER A 57 -19.07 -13.19 -8.91
C SER A 57 -20.03 -13.64 -7.79
N ASP A 58 -20.82 -14.68 -8.06
CA ASP A 58 -21.83 -15.25 -7.16
C ASP A 58 -22.89 -14.27 -6.64
N VAL A 59 -22.99 -13.07 -7.24
CA VAL A 59 -23.99 -12.05 -6.87
C VAL A 59 -25.09 -11.98 -7.94
N PRO A 60 -26.38 -12.06 -7.55
CA PRO A 60 -27.49 -11.86 -8.46
C PRO A 60 -27.39 -10.53 -9.21
N THR A 61 -27.37 -10.63 -10.53
CA THR A 61 -27.27 -9.50 -11.45
C THR A 61 -28.57 -9.41 -12.26
N GLU A 62 -29.16 -8.22 -12.28
CA GLU A 62 -30.25 -7.86 -13.18
C GLU A 62 -29.68 -6.91 -14.24
N THR A 63 -29.82 -7.26 -15.52
CA THR A 63 -29.43 -6.39 -16.63
C THR A 63 -30.66 -5.94 -17.36
N MET A 64 -30.76 -4.64 -17.59
CA MET A 64 -31.88 -4.01 -18.30
C MET A 64 -31.40 -3.29 -19.56
N PHE A 65 -32.13 -3.48 -20.64
CA PHE A 65 -32.00 -2.69 -21.85
C PHE A 65 -32.94 -1.49 -21.78
N GLU A 66 -32.37 -0.28 -21.74
CA GLU A 66 -33.11 0.96 -21.81
C GLU A 66 -33.22 1.43 -23.26
N LEU A 67 -34.41 1.30 -23.85
CA LEU A 67 -34.71 1.79 -25.19
C LEU A 67 -34.68 3.33 -25.21
N PHE A 68 -33.93 3.88 -26.16
CA PHE A 68 -33.95 5.30 -26.48
C PHE A 68 -34.78 5.54 -27.76
N ASP A 69 -36.03 5.97 -27.59
CA ASP A 69 -36.97 6.22 -28.70
C ASP A 69 -37.76 7.54 -28.52
N PRO A 70 -37.10 8.71 -28.62
CA PRO A 70 -37.75 10.00 -28.43
C PRO A 70 -38.84 10.28 -29.48
N GLN A 71 -38.70 9.74 -30.69
CA GLN A 71 -39.66 9.89 -31.78
C GLN A 71 -40.85 8.90 -31.68
N LYS A 72 -40.80 7.94 -30.74
CA LYS A 72 -41.83 6.91 -30.52
C LYS A 72 -42.07 6.00 -31.72
N ASN A 73 -41.03 5.79 -32.53
CA ASN A 73 -41.05 4.96 -33.73
C ASN A 73 -41.34 3.47 -33.43
N PHE A 74 -41.12 3.04 -32.18
CA PHE A 74 -41.33 1.67 -31.71
C PHE A 74 -42.44 1.55 -30.65
N SER A 75 -43.26 2.59 -30.46
CA SER A 75 -44.31 2.61 -29.43
C SER A 75 -45.34 1.48 -29.54
N SER A 76 -45.60 0.96 -30.74
CA SER A 76 -46.49 -0.19 -31.00
C SER A 76 -45.74 -1.48 -31.30
N ALA A 77 -44.40 -1.46 -31.22
CA ALA A 77 -43.58 -2.60 -31.60
C ALA A 77 -43.66 -3.72 -30.57
N LYS A 78 -43.66 -4.96 -31.05
CA LYS A 78 -43.43 -6.14 -30.21
C LYS A 78 -41.95 -6.45 -30.19
N PHE A 79 -41.35 -6.41 -29.00
CA PHE A 79 -39.94 -6.68 -28.82
C PHE A 79 -39.66 -8.14 -28.47
N THR A 80 -38.49 -8.59 -28.88
CA THR A 80 -37.89 -9.88 -28.53
C THR A 80 -36.44 -9.64 -28.18
N TYR A 81 -35.96 -10.34 -27.15
CA TYR A 81 -34.63 -10.18 -26.62
C TYR A 81 -33.97 -11.56 -26.54
N THR A 82 -32.76 -11.66 -27.09
CA THR A 82 -31.88 -12.82 -26.91
C THR A 82 -30.62 -12.35 -26.23
N TRP A 83 -30.44 -12.79 -25.00
CA TRP A 83 -29.30 -12.48 -24.13
C TRP A 83 -28.32 -13.66 -24.20
N ASP A 84 -27.12 -13.43 -24.69
CA ASP A 84 -26.00 -14.36 -24.55
C ASP A 84 -25.04 -13.76 -23.53
N LEU A 85 -24.87 -14.45 -22.40
CA LEU A 85 -24.07 -13.96 -21.28
C LEU A 85 -22.56 -14.19 -21.48
N GLY A 86 -22.14 -14.83 -22.58
CA GLY A 86 -20.73 -15.13 -22.83
C GLY A 86 -20.14 -16.26 -21.97
N ASN A 87 -20.88 -16.74 -20.96
CA ASN A 87 -20.55 -17.93 -20.17
C ASN A 87 -21.20 -19.22 -20.74
N GLY A 88 -21.67 -19.18 -21.99
CA GLY A 88 -22.39 -20.28 -22.65
C GLY A 88 -23.89 -20.34 -22.36
N GLN A 89 -24.41 -19.49 -21.46
CA GLN A 89 -25.86 -19.38 -21.22
C GLN A 89 -26.49 -18.39 -22.20
N VAL A 90 -27.58 -18.82 -22.84
CA VAL A 90 -28.40 -18.00 -23.73
C VAL A 90 -29.84 -17.99 -23.25
N ILE A 91 -30.40 -16.80 -23.05
CA ILE A 91 -31.74 -16.58 -22.50
C ILE A 91 -32.56 -15.79 -23.53
N ASN A 92 -33.71 -16.33 -23.92
CA ASN A 92 -34.65 -15.69 -24.83
C ASN A 92 -35.89 -15.21 -24.09
N GLY A 93 -36.39 -14.03 -24.42
CA GLY A 93 -37.58 -13.48 -23.77
C GLY A 93 -38.20 -12.30 -24.52
N THR A 94 -39.29 -11.78 -23.96
CA THR A 94 -39.98 -10.57 -24.44
C THR A 94 -39.79 -9.38 -23.52
N GLU A 95 -39.22 -9.61 -22.34
CA GLU A 95 -38.92 -8.57 -21.36
C GLU A 95 -37.55 -7.93 -21.66
N PRO A 96 -37.41 -6.60 -21.49
CA PRO A 96 -36.13 -5.90 -21.66
C PRO A 96 -35.17 -6.12 -20.50
N VAL A 97 -35.46 -7.06 -19.61
CA VAL A 97 -34.69 -7.35 -18.40
C VAL A 97 -34.36 -8.84 -18.32
N VAL A 98 -33.17 -9.16 -17.82
CA VAL A 98 -32.72 -10.53 -17.57
C VAL A 98 -32.03 -10.62 -16.22
N ARG A 99 -32.23 -11.75 -15.52
CA ARG A 99 -31.63 -12.04 -14.21
C ARG A 99 -30.74 -13.26 -14.30
N TYR A 100 -29.53 -13.15 -13.77
CA TYR A 100 -28.50 -14.20 -13.82
C TYR A 100 -27.43 -13.94 -12.76
N TYR A 101 -26.41 -14.80 -12.69
CA TYR A 101 -25.17 -14.54 -11.96
C TYR A 101 -24.02 -15.25 -12.67
N TYR A 102 -22.80 -14.77 -12.47
CA TYR A 102 -21.59 -15.45 -12.92
C TYR A 102 -20.96 -16.20 -11.74
N PRO A 103 -20.77 -17.52 -11.82
CA PRO A 103 -20.19 -18.30 -10.73
C PRO A 103 -18.66 -18.16 -10.62
N GLU A 104 -18.00 -17.77 -11.70
CA GLU A 104 -16.54 -17.64 -11.77
C GLU A 104 -16.16 -16.21 -12.14
N SER A 105 -15.06 -15.72 -11.58
CA SER A 105 -14.44 -14.47 -12.01
C SER A 105 -13.78 -14.63 -13.37
N GLY A 106 -13.75 -13.56 -14.16
CA GLY A 106 -13.24 -13.60 -15.52
C GLY A 106 -13.76 -12.48 -16.40
N ASN A 107 -13.26 -12.44 -17.63
CA ASN A 107 -13.73 -11.50 -18.64
C ASN A 107 -14.73 -12.21 -19.55
N TYR A 108 -15.91 -11.63 -19.69
CA TYR A 108 -17.01 -12.17 -20.51
C TYR A 108 -17.45 -11.13 -21.52
N THR A 109 -17.76 -11.57 -22.73
CA THR A 109 -18.39 -10.73 -23.75
C THR A 109 -19.87 -11.04 -23.82
N MET A 110 -20.69 -10.14 -23.28
CA MET A 110 -22.15 -10.28 -23.30
C MET A 110 -22.72 -9.72 -24.60
N TRP A 111 -23.62 -10.47 -25.23
CA TRP A 111 -24.32 -10.06 -26.44
C TRP A 111 -25.83 -9.96 -26.18
N LEU A 112 -26.44 -8.87 -26.63
CA LEU A 112 -27.88 -8.71 -26.66
C LEU A 112 -28.36 -8.51 -28.08
N LYS A 113 -29.18 -9.42 -28.59
CA LYS A 113 -29.93 -9.22 -29.83
C LYS A 113 -31.34 -8.76 -29.51
N VAL A 114 -31.67 -7.55 -29.95
CA VAL A 114 -33.01 -6.96 -29.84
C VAL A 114 -33.69 -7.04 -31.19
N GLY A 115 -34.86 -7.67 -31.24
CA GLY A 115 -35.75 -7.67 -32.40
C GLY A 115 -37.01 -6.86 -32.12
N ALA A 116 -37.41 -5.97 -33.03
CA ALA A 116 -38.63 -5.18 -32.95
C ALA A 116 -39.52 -5.43 -34.16
N ASN A 117 -40.76 -5.86 -33.90
CA ASN A 117 -41.78 -6.05 -34.92
C ASN A 117 -42.82 -4.93 -34.82
N VAL A 118 -42.68 -3.91 -35.67
CA VAL A 118 -43.57 -2.72 -35.70
C VAL A 118 -44.91 -3.03 -36.39
N THR A 119 -44.88 -3.80 -37.49
CA THR A 119 -46.09 -4.20 -38.21
C THR A 119 -45.97 -5.65 -38.69
N LYS A 120 -47.11 -6.36 -38.76
CA LYS A 120 -47.16 -7.76 -39.19
C LYS A 120 -46.57 -8.01 -40.58
N TYR A 121 -46.49 -6.97 -41.42
CA TYR A 121 -46.11 -7.06 -42.82
C TYR A 121 -44.68 -6.54 -43.11
N SER A 122 -44.05 -5.85 -42.16
CA SER A 122 -42.67 -5.39 -42.29
C SER A 122 -41.71 -6.45 -41.72
N PRO A 123 -40.53 -6.66 -42.34
CA PRO A 123 -39.47 -7.44 -41.72
C PRO A 123 -39.15 -6.90 -40.32
N PRO A 124 -38.91 -7.78 -39.32
CA PRO A 124 -38.48 -7.35 -37.99
C PRO A 124 -37.17 -6.57 -38.07
N VAL A 125 -37.13 -5.40 -37.42
CA VAL A 125 -35.89 -4.64 -37.23
C VAL A 125 -35.08 -5.36 -36.17
N THR A 126 -33.79 -5.58 -36.41
CA THR A 126 -32.90 -6.26 -35.45
C THR A 126 -31.66 -5.43 -35.20
N LYS A 127 -31.25 -5.34 -33.94
CA LYS A 127 -29.98 -4.74 -33.51
C LYS A 127 -29.27 -5.68 -32.55
N VAL A 128 -27.95 -5.74 -32.67
CA VAL A 128 -27.09 -6.49 -31.75
C VAL A 128 -26.23 -5.49 -30.97
N TYR A 129 -26.18 -5.69 -29.67
CA TYR A 129 -25.33 -5.00 -28.71
C TYR A 129 -24.29 -5.98 -28.19
N SER A 130 -23.11 -5.47 -27.88
CA SER A 130 -22.02 -6.21 -27.25
C SER A 130 -21.40 -5.33 -26.18
N THR A 131 -21.07 -5.92 -25.04
CA THR A 131 -20.34 -5.27 -23.96
C THR A 131 -19.42 -6.26 -23.28
N GLU A 132 -18.21 -5.79 -22.98
CA GLU A 132 -17.30 -6.55 -22.12
C GLU A 132 -17.74 -6.38 -20.66
N VAL A 133 -17.70 -7.48 -19.93
CA VAL A 133 -18.08 -7.57 -18.53
C VAL A 133 -16.91 -8.21 -17.79
N GLN A 134 -16.39 -7.49 -16.80
CA GLN A 134 -15.32 -7.98 -15.94
C GLN A 134 -15.92 -8.48 -14.64
N VAL A 135 -15.96 -9.80 -14.45
CA VAL A 135 -16.46 -10.42 -13.23
C VAL A 135 -15.29 -10.60 -12.26
N LEU A 136 -15.47 -10.11 -11.03
CA LEU A 136 -14.47 -10.06 -9.99
C LEU A 136 -14.96 -10.76 -8.72
N ASP A 137 -14.07 -11.46 -8.05
CA ASP A 137 -14.33 -12.06 -6.74
C ASP A 137 -14.29 -10.99 -5.65
N ALA A 138 -15.29 -11.03 -4.77
CA ALA A 138 -15.37 -10.13 -3.62
C ALA A 138 -14.34 -10.48 -2.54
N ILE A 139 -13.88 -9.45 -1.83
CA ILE A 139 -12.96 -9.60 -0.71
C ILE A 139 -13.76 -10.13 0.48
N LYS A 140 -13.57 -11.42 0.78
CA LYS A 140 -14.26 -12.12 1.87
C LYS A 140 -13.44 -12.20 3.15
N ASN A 141 -12.11 -12.24 3.03
CA ASN A 141 -11.20 -12.42 4.16
C ASN A 141 -9.86 -11.70 3.95
N ILE A 142 -9.28 -11.29 5.07
CA ILE A 142 -7.90 -10.80 5.18
C ILE A 142 -7.26 -11.65 6.28
N GLU A 143 -6.25 -12.44 5.93
CA GLU A 143 -5.56 -13.34 6.85
C GLU A 143 -4.13 -12.85 7.10
N LEU A 144 -3.76 -12.67 8.37
CA LEU A 144 -2.37 -12.43 8.77
C LEU A 144 -1.66 -13.76 9.01
N LYS A 145 -0.62 -14.04 8.20
CA LYS A 145 0.32 -15.14 8.46
C LYS A 145 1.60 -14.58 9.07
N GLY A 146 1.93 -15.06 10.26
CA GLY A 146 3.12 -14.64 10.99
C GLY A 146 3.29 -15.38 12.32
N PRO A 147 4.39 -15.12 13.05
CA PRO A 147 4.59 -15.65 14.39
C PRO A 147 3.54 -15.10 15.37
N SER A 148 3.31 -15.82 16.48
CA SER A 148 2.41 -15.39 17.55
C SER A 148 2.92 -14.19 18.34
N GLU A 149 4.23 -13.94 18.33
CA GLU A 149 4.88 -12.86 19.07
C GLU A 149 6.03 -12.27 18.25
N TYR A 150 6.27 -10.97 18.43
CA TYR A 150 7.39 -10.22 17.83
C TYR A 150 8.28 -9.62 18.92
N GLU A 151 9.49 -9.17 18.56
CA GLU A 151 10.41 -8.55 19.51
C GLU A 151 10.70 -7.08 19.18
N VAL A 152 10.95 -6.30 20.24
CA VAL A 152 11.45 -4.92 20.10
C VAL A 152 12.82 -4.91 19.43
N SER A 153 13.02 -3.96 18.51
CA SER A 153 14.27 -3.72 17.77
C SER A 153 14.78 -4.91 16.94
N GLN A 154 13.90 -5.83 16.58
CA GLN A 154 14.17 -6.85 15.56
C GLN A 154 13.34 -6.59 14.30
N ASP A 155 13.85 -7.06 13.17
CA ASP A 155 13.15 -7.00 11.90
C ASP A 155 11.92 -7.92 11.94
N ALA A 156 10.73 -7.33 11.83
CA ALA A 156 9.47 -8.04 11.74
C ALA A 156 8.93 -7.98 10.31
N SER A 157 8.41 -9.11 9.83
CA SER A 157 7.73 -9.20 8.54
C SER A 157 6.30 -9.70 8.75
N LEU A 158 5.33 -8.86 8.41
CA LEU A 158 3.90 -9.18 8.45
C LEU A 158 3.45 -9.53 7.03
N ILE A 159 2.86 -10.71 6.85
CA ILE A 159 2.38 -11.18 5.55
C ILE A 159 0.87 -11.32 5.63
N PHE A 160 0.15 -10.49 4.88
CA PHE A 160 -1.30 -10.56 4.76
C PHE A 160 -1.66 -11.23 3.44
N HIS A 161 -2.50 -12.27 3.52
CA HIS A 161 -3.17 -12.84 2.37
C HIS A 161 -4.57 -12.27 2.29
N VAL A 162 -4.95 -11.79 1.12
CA VAL A 162 -6.26 -11.18 0.89
C VAL A 162 -6.95 -11.94 -0.23
N ASP A 163 -8.18 -12.37 0.00
CA ASP A 163 -8.99 -13.00 -1.04
C ASP A 163 -9.64 -11.94 -1.95
N GLY A 164 -10.12 -12.37 -3.12
CA GLY A 164 -10.77 -11.49 -4.09
C GLY A 164 -9.88 -11.16 -5.29
N SER A 165 -10.48 -10.55 -6.32
CA SER A 165 -9.78 -10.26 -7.57
C SER A 165 -8.99 -8.93 -7.49
N PRO A 166 -7.70 -8.94 -7.91
CA PRO A 166 -6.92 -7.73 -8.11
C PRO A 166 -7.44 -6.85 -9.26
N PRO A 167 -7.07 -5.56 -9.32
CA PRO A 167 -6.19 -4.85 -8.38
C PRO A 167 -6.86 -4.57 -7.03
N LEU A 168 -6.10 -4.69 -5.95
CA LEU A 168 -6.53 -4.41 -4.58
C LEU A 168 -5.91 -3.09 -4.10
N TRP A 169 -6.74 -2.18 -3.61
CA TRP A 169 -6.28 -0.98 -2.90
C TRP A 169 -6.28 -1.25 -1.40
N VAL A 170 -5.09 -1.32 -0.80
CA VAL A 170 -4.90 -1.56 0.62
C VAL A 170 -4.49 -0.28 1.34
N CYS A 171 -5.26 0.08 2.36
CA CYS A 171 -5.07 1.24 3.21
C CYS A 171 -4.81 0.72 4.63
N TRP A 172 -3.59 0.89 5.14
CA TRP A 172 -3.20 0.35 6.44
C TRP A 172 -2.55 1.40 7.34
N ARG A 173 -2.69 1.23 8.65
CA ARG A 173 -2.10 2.12 9.67
C ARG A 173 -2.05 1.45 11.04
N PHE A 174 -1.08 1.84 11.86
CA PHE A 174 -1.08 1.49 13.28
C PHE A 174 -1.92 2.48 14.08
N LEU A 175 -2.79 1.96 14.95
CA LEU A 175 -3.67 2.76 15.78
C LEU A 175 -2.97 3.17 17.07
N PRO A 176 -2.95 4.47 17.43
CA PRO A 176 -2.43 4.91 18.72
C PRO A 176 -3.32 4.37 19.84
N ASN A 177 -2.71 3.67 20.80
CA ASN A 177 -3.42 3.03 21.92
C ASN A 177 -4.59 2.11 21.49
N CYS A 178 -4.53 1.54 20.28
CA CYS A 178 -5.61 0.70 19.73
C CYS A 178 -6.97 1.40 19.62
N MET A 179 -6.97 2.73 19.46
CA MET A 179 -8.19 3.52 19.25
C MET A 179 -8.23 4.06 17.81
N PRO A 180 -9.39 4.01 17.14
CA PRO A 180 -9.53 4.57 15.79
C PRO A 180 -9.46 6.10 15.86
N ASP A 181 -8.45 6.68 15.23
CA ASP A 181 -8.39 8.13 14.98
C ASP A 181 -8.99 8.42 13.59
N VAL A 182 -9.84 9.44 13.49
CA VAL A 182 -10.49 9.86 12.24
C VAL A 182 -9.67 10.93 11.51
N THR A 183 -8.65 11.48 12.16
CA THR A 183 -7.87 12.62 11.65
C THR A 183 -6.60 12.22 10.89
N GLU A 184 -6.05 11.03 11.17
CA GLU A 184 -4.86 10.53 10.48
C GLU A 184 -5.21 9.65 9.27
N GLY A 185 -4.56 9.93 8.14
CA GLY A 185 -4.63 9.09 6.94
C GLY A 185 -4.01 7.71 7.12
N CYS A 186 -4.08 6.89 6.09
CA CYS A 186 -3.43 5.57 6.04
C CYS A 186 -2.36 5.54 4.95
N THR A 187 -1.48 4.54 5.01
CA THR A 187 -0.59 4.23 3.90
C THR A 187 -1.36 3.45 2.84
N LEU A 188 -1.48 4.03 1.65
CA LEU A 188 -2.16 3.40 0.52
C LEU A 188 -1.16 2.60 -0.32
N THR A 189 -1.47 1.35 -0.62
CA THR A 189 -0.68 0.44 -1.44
C THR A 189 -1.59 -0.26 -2.44
N MET A 190 -1.15 -0.34 -3.70
CA MET A 190 -1.83 -1.08 -4.77
C MET A 190 -1.19 -2.46 -4.90
N LEU A 191 -2.01 -3.51 -4.88
CA LEU A 191 -1.56 -4.89 -5.10
C LEU A 191 -2.17 -5.43 -6.40
N TYR A 192 -1.33 -6.06 -7.21
CA TYR A 192 -1.74 -6.82 -8.38
C TYR A 192 -1.78 -8.33 -8.10
N ASP A 193 -1.33 -8.72 -6.91
CA ASP A 193 -1.44 -10.04 -6.33
C ASP A 193 -2.27 -9.98 -5.04
N ASN A 194 -2.38 -11.12 -4.38
CA ASN A 194 -3.21 -11.32 -3.20
C ASN A 194 -2.40 -11.26 -1.90
N MET A 195 -1.19 -10.68 -1.92
CA MET A 195 -0.25 -10.71 -0.81
C MET A 195 0.32 -9.32 -0.51
N LEU A 196 0.05 -8.81 0.70
CA LEU A 196 0.76 -7.65 1.24
C LEU A 196 1.87 -8.10 2.17
N LYS A 197 3.09 -7.63 1.92
CA LYS A 197 4.23 -7.81 2.83
C LYS A 197 4.65 -6.47 3.44
N LEU A 198 4.60 -6.37 4.76
CA LEU A 198 5.08 -5.21 5.52
C LEU A 198 6.33 -5.59 6.31
N ASN A 199 7.43 -4.86 6.10
CA ASN A 199 8.66 -5.03 6.87
C ASN A 199 8.84 -3.81 7.79
N LEU A 200 8.99 -4.05 9.09
CA LEU A 200 9.03 -2.99 10.09
C LEU A 200 9.79 -3.43 11.34
N THR A 201 10.14 -2.47 12.19
CA THR A 201 10.78 -2.70 13.49
C THR A 201 9.95 -2.04 14.58
N PHE A 202 9.60 -2.80 15.62
CA PHE A 202 8.84 -2.25 16.75
C PHE A 202 9.77 -1.57 17.76
N ALA A 203 9.45 -0.34 18.17
CA ALA A 203 10.24 0.44 19.13
C ALA A 203 9.85 0.19 20.60
N SER A 204 8.64 -0.30 20.86
CA SER A 204 8.09 -0.50 22.19
C SER A 204 7.42 -1.87 22.33
N ALA A 205 7.46 -2.42 23.54
CA ALA A 205 6.77 -3.65 23.89
C ALA A 205 5.29 -3.38 24.22
N GLY A 206 4.45 -4.41 24.05
CA GLY A 206 3.01 -4.34 24.29
C GLY A 206 2.19 -4.72 23.07
N TYR A 207 0.91 -4.37 23.10
CA TYR A 207 -0.01 -4.59 21.98
C TYR A 207 0.05 -3.42 21.00
N HIS A 208 0.25 -3.73 19.73
CA HIS A 208 0.19 -2.81 18.61
C HIS A 208 -0.97 -3.22 17.71
N CYS A 209 -1.94 -2.32 17.51
CA CYS A 209 -3.10 -2.62 16.69
C CYS A 209 -2.91 -2.06 15.28
N LEU A 210 -2.97 -2.92 14.27
CA LEU A 210 -2.91 -2.57 12.87
C LEU A 210 -4.32 -2.57 12.30
N ASP A 211 -4.79 -1.41 11.86
CA ASP A 211 -6.03 -1.26 11.10
C ASP A 211 -5.70 -1.39 9.60
N ILE A 212 -6.45 -2.24 8.91
CA ILE A 212 -6.28 -2.51 7.48
C ILE A 212 -7.63 -2.53 6.78
N SER A 213 -7.75 -1.71 5.76
CA SER A 213 -8.89 -1.69 4.85
C SER A 213 -8.42 -2.05 3.45
N VAL A 214 -9.06 -3.05 2.86
CA VAL A 214 -8.83 -3.46 1.48
C VAL A 214 -10.09 -3.24 0.68
N ARG A 215 -9.96 -2.72 -0.54
CA ARG A 215 -11.07 -2.60 -1.48
C ARG A 215 -10.63 -3.07 -2.86
N ASN A 216 -11.58 -3.55 -3.65
CA ASN A 216 -11.51 -3.65 -5.10
C ASN A 216 -12.69 -2.88 -5.72
N GLU A 217 -12.91 -3.00 -7.03
CA GLU A 217 -13.99 -2.28 -7.73
C GLU A 217 -15.39 -2.72 -7.26
N ILE A 218 -15.52 -3.94 -6.72
CA ILE A 218 -16.83 -4.50 -6.38
C ILE A 218 -17.10 -4.61 -4.88
N SER A 219 -16.09 -4.61 -4.03
CA SER A 219 -16.21 -4.83 -2.58
C SER A 219 -15.17 -4.08 -1.75
N LYS A 220 -15.45 -3.92 -0.45
CA LYS A 220 -14.53 -3.35 0.55
C LYS A 220 -14.65 -4.12 1.85
N LEU A 221 -13.52 -4.49 2.43
CA LEU A 221 -13.42 -5.10 3.76
C LEU A 221 -12.46 -4.29 4.64
N GLN A 222 -12.79 -4.15 5.92
CA GLN A 222 -11.92 -3.52 6.90
C GLN A 222 -11.87 -4.39 8.15
N THR A 223 -10.67 -4.56 8.70
CA THR A 223 -10.42 -5.34 9.91
C THR A 223 -9.24 -4.76 10.68
N SER A 224 -9.08 -5.17 11.93
CA SER A 224 -7.94 -4.76 12.76
C SER A 224 -7.27 -5.98 13.39
N PHE A 225 -5.94 -5.98 13.39
CA PHE A 225 -5.10 -7.05 13.95
C PHE A 225 -4.35 -6.55 15.18
N SER A 226 -4.39 -7.32 16.27
CA SER A 226 -3.62 -7.04 17.49
C SER A 226 -2.33 -7.84 17.49
N LEU A 227 -1.19 -7.15 17.43
CA LEU A 227 0.14 -7.75 17.42
C LEU A 227 0.78 -7.61 18.80
N TYR A 228 1.23 -8.71 19.39
CA TYR A 228 1.94 -8.67 20.66
C TYR A 228 3.45 -8.61 20.43
N VAL A 229 4.09 -7.60 21.02
CA VAL A 229 5.53 -7.37 20.94
C VAL A 229 6.15 -7.51 22.34
N ARG A 230 7.05 -8.48 22.50
CA ARG A 230 7.79 -8.70 23.75
C ARG A 230 9.05 -7.84 23.81
N ARG A 231 9.46 -7.51 25.04
CA ARG A 231 10.74 -6.84 25.28
C ARG A 231 11.89 -7.79 24.96
N ASN A 232 12.86 -7.32 24.17
CA ASN A 232 14.08 -8.06 23.91
C ASN A 232 15.02 -7.96 25.13
N ASN A 233 14.92 -8.93 26.03
CA ASN A 233 15.78 -9.01 27.23
C ASN A 233 17.17 -9.56 26.92
N GLY A 234 17.36 -10.21 25.76
CA GLY A 234 18.64 -10.83 25.38
C GLY A 234 19.75 -9.80 25.28
N ALA A 235 19.50 -8.69 24.57
CA ALA A 235 20.48 -7.61 24.43
C ALA A 235 20.89 -7.00 25.78
N GLN A 236 19.94 -6.82 26.70
CA GLN A 236 20.22 -6.32 28.06
C GLN A 236 21.07 -7.32 28.87
N ILE A 237 20.76 -8.61 28.79
CA ILE A 237 21.51 -9.65 29.51
C ILE A 237 22.94 -9.76 28.96
N PHE A 238 23.14 -9.75 27.64
CA PHE A 238 24.49 -9.77 27.06
C PHE A 238 25.33 -8.54 27.46
N PHE A 239 24.71 -7.37 27.53
CA PHE A 239 25.37 -6.16 28.01
C PHE A 239 25.76 -6.28 29.49
N ILE A 240 24.85 -6.75 30.36
CA ILE A 240 25.12 -6.96 31.79
C ILE A 240 26.23 -7.99 32.00
N LEU A 241 26.18 -9.12 31.29
CA LEU A 241 27.20 -10.17 31.37
C LEU A 241 28.57 -9.66 30.89
N SER A 242 28.61 -8.88 29.81
CA SER A 242 29.86 -8.27 29.31
C SER A 242 30.44 -7.28 30.32
N CYS A 243 29.61 -6.42 30.90
CA CYS A 243 30.02 -5.49 31.96
C CYS A 243 30.51 -6.24 33.22
N ALA A 244 29.81 -7.29 33.65
CA ALA A 244 30.22 -8.11 34.78
C ALA A 244 31.57 -8.79 34.53
N ALA A 245 31.81 -9.33 33.33
CA ALA A 245 33.08 -9.94 32.95
C ALA A 245 34.24 -8.93 32.99
N ILE A 246 34.03 -7.70 32.47
CA ILE A 246 35.02 -6.62 32.53
C ILE A 246 35.33 -6.26 33.99
N LEU A 247 34.31 -6.08 34.83
CA LEU A 247 34.50 -5.76 36.24
C LEU A 247 35.27 -6.87 36.96
N VAL A 248 34.91 -8.14 36.76
CA VAL A 248 35.64 -9.28 37.34
C VAL A 248 37.10 -9.29 36.89
N ALA A 249 37.38 -9.10 35.60
CA ALA A 249 38.76 -9.04 35.09
C ALA A 249 39.57 -7.90 35.73
N THR A 250 38.97 -6.70 35.88
CA THR A 250 39.63 -5.57 36.54
C THR A 250 39.90 -5.83 38.02
N PHE A 251 38.95 -6.39 38.76
CA PHE A 251 39.15 -6.73 40.18
C PHE A 251 40.18 -7.84 40.37
N SER A 252 40.19 -8.86 39.50
CA SER A 252 41.23 -9.89 39.51
C SER A 252 42.61 -9.29 39.24
N PHE A 253 42.73 -8.36 38.29
CA PHE A 253 43.99 -7.68 38.00
C PHE A 253 44.48 -6.83 39.18
N ILE A 254 43.57 -6.07 39.81
CA ILE A 254 43.88 -5.28 41.01
C ILE A 254 44.30 -6.19 42.16
N ALA A 255 43.60 -7.30 42.40
CA ALA A 255 43.94 -8.26 43.43
C ALA A 255 45.31 -8.91 43.19
N VAL A 256 45.63 -9.25 41.94
CA VAL A 256 46.96 -9.77 41.59
C VAL A 256 48.04 -8.73 41.88
N ILE A 257 47.84 -7.45 41.54
CA ILE A 257 48.82 -6.40 41.81
C ILE A 257 48.95 -6.11 43.32
N ALA A 258 47.83 -5.97 44.04
CA ALA A 258 47.80 -5.58 45.44
C ALA A 258 48.21 -6.73 46.39
N CYS A 259 47.89 -7.97 46.02
CA CYS A 259 48.24 -9.16 46.80
C CYS A 259 49.47 -9.90 46.25
N HIS A 260 50.14 -9.39 45.19
CA HIS A 260 51.45 -9.92 44.83
C HIS A 260 52.38 -9.64 46.01
N PRO A 261 52.91 -10.67 46.69
CA PRO A 261 53.89 -10.42 47.73
C PRO A 261 55.10 -9.79 47.04
N HIS A 262 55.50 -8.61 47.52
CA HIS A 262 56.73 -7.94 47.13
C HIS A 262 57.90 -8.80 47.64
N LEU A 263 58.20 -9.88 46.94
CA LEU A 263 59.33 -10.75 47.22
C LEU A 263 60.60 -10.08 46.68
N HIS A 264 60.99 -8.96 47.27
CA HIS A 264 62.30 -8.35 47.02
C HIS A 264 63.10 -8.22 48.32
N SER A 265 64.18 -9.01 48.34
CA SER A 265 65.32 -9.01 49.25
C SER A 265 65.16 -9.63 50.65
N LYS A 266 65.44 -10.94 50.72
CA LYS A 266 66.24 -11.49 51.81
C LYS A 266 67.61 -10.79 51.81
N LEU A 267 67.94 -10.03 52.85
CA LEU A 267 69.32 -9.96 53.33
C LEU A 267 69.33 -10.25 54.82
N LYS A 268 69.91 -11.40 55.17
CA LYS A 268 70.42 -11.67 56.51
C LYS A 268 71.38 -10.53 56.88
N ILE A 269 71.08 -9.79 57.93
CA ILE A 269 72.11 -9.11 58.72
C ILE A 269 72.03 -9.71 60.12
N ALA A 270 72.76 -10.82 60.29
CA ALA A 270 73.32 -11.13 61.59
C ALA A 270 74.51 -10.18 61.76
N ALA A 271 74.36 -9.21 62.66
CA ALA A 271 75.48 -8.46 63.20
C ALA A 271 75.25 -8.30 64.70
N SER A 272 75.47 -9.38 65.43
CA SER A 272 75.98 -9.27 66.79
C SER A 272 77.38 -8.69 66.67
N SER A 273 77.60 -7.47 67.13
CA SER A 273 78.95 -7.05 67.51
C SER A 273 78.88 -6.00 68.60
N ASN A 274 79.03 -6.52 69.81
CA ASN A 274 79.70 -5.97 70.99
C ASN A 274 80.04 -4.48 70.93
N ALA A 275 79.42 -3.76 71.88
CA ALA A 275 79.83 -2.44 72.31
C ALA A 275 81.33 -2.39 72.62
N VAL A 276 82.02 -1.41 72.03
CA VAL A 276 83.24 -0.85 72.60
C VAL A 276 83.04 0.65 72.73
N PHE A 277 83.10 1.07 73.99
CA PHE A 277 82.87 2.39 74.51
C PHE A 277 84.14 3.24 74.29
N LEU A 278 84.03 4.37 73.59
CA LEU A 278 85.00 5.45 73.67
C LEU A 278 84.26 6.76 73.94
N LYS A 279 84.37 7.17 75.19
CA LYS A 279 83.95 8.45 75.76
C LYS A 279 85.00 9.50 75.38
N ASN A 280 84.55 10.61 74.81
CA ASN A 280 85.09 11.98 74.96
C ASN A 280 84.03 12.91 74.36
N GLN A 281 83.23 13.57 75.18
CA GLN A 281 83.46 14.88 75.82
C GLN A 281 83.05 16.03 74.90
N GLU A 282 82.02 16.74 75.39
CA GLU A 282 81.61 18.13 75.10
C GLU A 282 80.72 18.47 73.90
N SER A 283 79.61 19.13 74.30
CA SER A 283 78.96 20.28 73.68
C SER A 283 77.77 20.03 72.73
N ASP A 284 76.61 20.42 73.28
CA ASP A 284 75.48 21.13 72.68
C ASP A 284 75.21 21.06 71.17
N GLY A 285 73.92 20.86 70.87
CA GLY A 285 73.30 21.49 69.72
C GLY A 285 72.96 20.53 68.56
N GLN A 286 71.65 20.33 68.39
CA GLN A 286 70.93 20.19 67.12
C GLN A 286 71.75 19.77 65.88
N SER A 287 71.49 18.58 65.34
CA SER A 287 71.81 18.25 63.95
C SER A 287 70.54 17.89 63.18
N LEU A 288 70.05 18.90 62.47
CA LEU A 288 69.13 18.81 61.35
C LEU A 288 69.82 18.07 60.20
N ILE A 289 69.20 17.02 59.66
CA ILE A 289 69.67 16.40 58.41
C ILE A 289 68.72 16.77 57.27
N LEU A 290 69.27 17.59 56.39
CA LEU A 290 68.77 18.05 55.12
C LEU A 290 68.86 16.93 54.07
N LEU A 291 67.77 16.61 53.37
CA LEU A 291 67.80 15.82 52.14
C LEU A 291 67.17 16.61 50.99
N LYS A 292 68.02 16.93 50.01
CA LYS A 292 67.74 17.69 48.79
C LYS A 292 67.62 16.67 47.65
N LEU A 293 66.50 16.65 46.94
CA LEU A 293 66.38 15.91 45.67
C LEU A 293 65.99 16.85 44.53
N SER A 294 66.74 16.75 43.44
CA SER A 294 66.72 17.56 42.23
C SER A 294 65.59 17.14 41.28
N ASN A 295 64.75 18.09 40.87
CA ASN A 295 63.85 17.95 39.71
C ASN A 295 64.24 18.99 38.65
N ILE A 296 64.55 18.50 37.45
CA ILE A 296 64.62 19.20 36.14
C ILE A 296 64.27 18.10 35.13
N GLU A 297 63.47 18.25 34.09
CA GLU A 297 62.57 19.28 33.57
C GLU A 297 61.98 18.65 32.29
N LYS A 298 60.67 18.79 32.01
CA LYS A 298 60.24 19.04 30.63
C LYS A 298 58.80 19.57 30.55
N ALA A 299 58.74 20.73 29.93
CA ALA A 299 57.61 21.61 29.67
C ALA A 299 56.48 20.99 28.82
N GLU A 300 55.25 21.18 29.31
CA GLU A 300 54.20 22.06 28.75
C GLU A 300 53.97 22.13 27.23
N LYS A 301 52.71 21.88 26.82
CA LYS A 301 51.94 22.78 25.93
C LYS A 301 50.44 22.76 26.31
N GLU A 302 49.87 23.95 26.26
CA GLU A 302 48.65 24.51 26.90
C GLU A 302 47.25 24.00 26.46
N PRO A 303 46.19 24.40 27.20
CA PRO A 303 44.81 23.89 27.12
C PRO A 303 43.84 24.82 26.35
N LEU A 304 42.66 24.31 25.95
CA LEU A 304 41.52 25.16 25.56
C LEU A 304 40.17 24.66 26.16
N LEU A 305 39.71 25.47 27.11
CA LEU A 305 38.35 25.98 27.34
C LEU A 305 37.18 25.01 27.55
N LEU A 306 36.85 24.89 28.85
CA LEU A 306 35.52 24.63 29.40
C LEU A 306 34.64 25.89 29.20
N GLN A 307 33.47 25.76 28.55
CA GLN A 307 32.47 26.82 28.51
C GLN A 307 31.27 26.43 29.40
N TYR A 308 31.15 27.12 30.53
CA TYR A 308 29.95 27.11 31.38
C TYR A 308 28.92 28.09 30.79
N GLY A 309 27.71 27.61 30.52
CA GLY A 309 26.56 28.45 30.20
C GLY A 309 25.86 28.92 31.47
N THR A 310 25.84 30.23 31.70
CA THR A 310 25.16 30.91 32.79
C THR A 310 23.64 30.93 32.62
N GLN A 311 22.97 30.64 33.72
CA GLN A 311 21.56 30.90 33.99
C GLN A 311 21.35 32.36 34.41
N GLY A 312 20.28 32.99 33.93
CA GLY A 312 19.66 34.13 34.59
C GLY A 312 19.13 35.22 33.66
N ARG A 313 17.79 35.37 33.59
CA ARG A 313 17.14 36.61 34.07
C ARG A 313 15.65 36.42 34.32
N SER A 314 15.23 36.98 35.45
CA SER A 314 13.89 37.51 35.74
C SER A 314 13.39 38.46 34.66
#